data_AF-A0A8T7BQG4-F1
#
_entry.id   AF-A0A8T7BQG4-F1
#
_cell.length_a   1.000
_cell.length_b   1.000
_cell.length_c   1.000
_cell.angle_alpha   90.00
_cell.angle_beta   90.00
_cell.angle_gamma   90.00
#
_symmetry.space_group_name_H-M   'P 1'
#
loop_
_entity.id
_entity.type
_entity.pdbx_description
1 polymer ?
#
loop_
_entity_poly.entity_id
_entity_poly.type
_entity_poly.pdbx_seq_one_letter_code
_entity_poly.pdbx_strand_id
1 'polypeptide(L)'
;MLINKPSDIKPSEITSKSNYLSRRKFLKNSINTGIAGSGLILAGNPHAASLNDIRKSPYSTIEEDLTDFEDITTYNNFYEFGTAKEDPVKNSGRFNPKPWSITVDGECNKPGEIGLEDILKPHPLEERIYRLRCVEAWSMVIPWVGIPLGDVLKRFEPTSNAKYVAFTTVFRPDEMPGQRSRVLSWPYREGLRIDEAMNPLTILAVGIY
;
A
#
# COMPACT_ATOMS: atom_id res chain seq x y z
N MET A 1 29.87 5.37 1.97
CA MET A 1 29.00 4.46 2.74
C MET A 1 29.29 3.05 2.26
N LEU A 2 29.99 2.25 3.07
CA LEU A 2 30.35 0.88 2.73
C LEU A 2 29.13 -0.01 3.05
N ILE A 3 28.59 -0.69 2.03
CA ILE A 3 27.56 -1.70 2.23
C ILE A 3 28.30 -3.00 2.58
N ASN A 4 28.30 -3.36 3.86
CA ASN A 4 28.87 -4.61 4.34
C ASN A 4 28.00 -5.79 3.88
N LYS A 5 28.63 -6.84 3.38
CA LYS A 5 27.95 -8.09 2.99
C LYS A 5 27.66 -8.94 4.24
N PRO A 6 26.71 -9.90 4.19
CA PRO A 6 26.35 -10.72 5.36
C PRO A 6 27.53 -11.48 6.01
N SER A 7 28.57 -11.82 5.22
CA SER A 7 29.83 -12.41 5.71
C SER A 7 30.70 -11.46 6.53
N ASP A 8 30.50 -10.16 6.37
CA ASP A 8 31.33 -9.10 6.93
C ASP A 8 30.84 -8.68 8.32
N ILE A 9 29.66 -9.14 8.74
CA ILE A 9 29.05 -8.88 10.04
C ILE A 9 29.46 -9.99 10.99
N LYS A 10 30.21 -9.65 12.03
CA LYS A 10 30.60 -10.65 13.02
C LYS A 10 29.36 -11.11 13.80
N PRO A 11 29.25 -12.39 14.22
CA PRO A 11 28.14 -12.85 15.05
C PRO A 11 27.93 -12.03 16.34
N SER A 12 28.99 -11.40 16.86
CA SER A 12 28.95 -10.48 18.01
C SER A 12 28.26 -9.14 17.73
N GLU A 13 28.16 -8.73 16.47
CA GLU A 13 27.49 -7.50 16.02
C GLU A 13 26.00 -7.74 15.73
N ILE A 14 25.60 -9.01 15.60
CA ILE A 14 24.20 -9.41 15.50
C ILE A 14 23.58 -9.31 16.89
N THR A 15 22.46 -8.60 17.01
CA THR A 15 21.71 -8.55 18.27
C THR A 15 21.37 -9.97 18.71
N SER A 16 21.80 -10.34 19.90
CA SER A 16 21.55 -11.68 20.42
C SER A 16 20.05 -11.95 20.53
N LYS A 17 19.65 -13.21 20.28
CA LYS A 17 18.25 -13.65 20.37
C LYS A 17 17.62 -13.29 21.73
N SER A 18 18.38 -13.40 22.82
CA SER A 18 17.92 -13.03 24.16
C SER A 18 17.61 -11.54 24.26
N ASN A 19 18.48 -10.66 23.77
CA ASN A 19 18.26 -9.22 23.78
C ASN A 19 17.05 -8.83 22.92
N TYR A 20 16.90 -9.46 21.75
CA TYR A 20 15.72 -9.28 20.89
C TYR A 20 14.41 -9.67 21.61
N LEU A 21 14.38 -10.84 22.26
CA LEU A 21 13.22 -11.33 22.99
C LEU A 21 12.91 -10.48 24.23
N SER A 22 13.93 -10.05 24.97
CA SER A 22 13.79 -9.17 26.13
C SER A 22 13.20 -7.81 25.74
N ARG A 23 13.66 -7.21 24.64
CA ARG A 23 13.07 -5.97 24.10
C ARG A 23 11.60 -6.17 23.72
N ARG A 24 11.26 -7.29 23.08
CA ARG A 24 9.87 -7.59 22.69
C ARG A 24 8.98 -7.83 23.90
N LYS A 25 9.50 -8.46 24.96
CA LYS A 25 8.80 -8.64 26.24
C LYS A 25 8.60 -7.29 26.95
N PHE A 26 9.60 -6.42 26.95
CA PHE A 26 9.49 -5.07 27.49
C PHE A 26 8.40 -4.26 26.77
N LEU A 27 8.43 -4.20 25.43
CA LEU A 27 7.42 -3.50 24.64
C LEU A 27 6.00 -4.02 24.89
N LYS A 28 5.81 -5.35 24.92
CA LYS A 28 4.50 -5.95 25.26
C LYS A 28 4.01 -5.55 26.65
N ASN A 29 4.91 -5.44 27.62
CA ASN A 29 4.56 -5.07 28.98
C ASN A 29 4.40 -3.56 29.18
N SER A 30 4.95 -2.74 28.27
CA SER A 30 4.87 -1.27 28.31
C SER A 30 3.53 -0.73 27.80
N ILE A 31 2.80 -1.51 27.01
CA ILE A 31 1.50 -1.14 26.42
C ILE A 31 0.36 -1.26 27.46
N ASN A 32 0.54 -2.01 28.54
CA ASN A 32 -0.50 -2.23 29.57
C ASN A 32 -0.60 -1.13 30.64
N THR A 33 0.09 0.01 30.49
CA THR A 33 0.09 1.10 31.48
C THR A 33 -0.19 2.48 30.89
N GLY A 34 -1.12 2.60 29.93
CA GLY A 34 -1.56 3.92 29.48
C GLY A 34 -2.65 3.92 28.41
N ILE A 35 -3.89 4.16 28.86
CA ILE A 35 -4.90 5.11 28.36
C ILE A 35 -6.30 4.49 28.44
N ALA A 36 -7.10 5.06 29.33
CA ALA A 36 -8.54 4.90 29.43
C ALA A 36 -9.21 6.12 28.79
N GLY A 37 -10.29 5.89 28.03
CA GLY A 37 -11.18 6.93 27.46
C GLY A 37 -10.65 7.51 26.13
N SER A 38 -11.45 7.79 25.11
CA SER A 38 -12.89 8.04 25.05
C SER A 38 -13.42 7.75 23.64
N GLY A 39 -14.65 7.23 23.54
CA GLY A 39 -15.35 7.09 22.27
C GLY A 39 -15.72 8.45 21.68
N LEU A 40 -15.44 8.63 20.39
CA LEU A 40 -15.93 9.72 19.56
C LEU A 40 -16.55 9.11 18.31
N ILE A 41 -17.84 9.38 18.12
CA ILE A 41 -18.56 9.07 16.89
C ILE A 41 -18.24 10.19 15.91
N LEU A 42 -17.48 9.89 14.85
CA LEU A 42 -17.27 10.81 13.74
C LEU A 42 -18.23 10.47 12.59
N ALA A 43 -19.03 11.47 12.21
CA ALA A 43 -19.95 11.41 11.09
C ALA A 43 -19.18 11.38 9.76
N GLY A 44 -19.56 10.46 8.88
CA GLY A 44 -18.92 10.22 7.59
C GLY A 44 -19.01 11.41 6.62
N ASN A 45 -17.91 11.62 5.89
CA ASN A 45 -17.74 12.66 4.88
C ASN A 45 -18.44 12.22 3.57
N PRO A 46 -19.32 13.04 2.94
CA PRO A 46 -20.23 12.58 1.89
C PRO A 46 -19.64 12.49 0.47
N HIS A 47 -18.33 12.26 0.31
CA HIS A 47 -17.68 12.17 -1.02
C HIS A 47 -17.06 10.80 -1.35
N ALA A 48 -17.35 9.76 -0.56
CA ALA A 48 -17.03 8.40 -0.96
C ALA A 48 -18.01 7.95 -2.07
N ALA A 49 -17.50 7.67 -3.26
CA ALA A 49 -18.25 6.91 -4.24
C ALA A 49 -18.58 5.55 -3.61
N SER A 50 -19.87 5.24 -3.43
CA SER A 50 -20.30 3.97 -2.84
C SER A 50 -19.84 2.81 -3.72
N LEU A 51 -18.85 2.06 -3.23
CA LEU A 51 -18.44 0.78 -3.80
C LEU A 51 -19.51 -0.25 -3.42
N ASN A 52 -20.25 -0.76 -4.41
CA ASN A 52 -21.33 -1.72 -4.17
C ASN A 52 -20.79 -3.17 -4.22
N ASP A 53 -21.45 -4.09 -3.50
CA ASP A 53 -21.14 -5.53 -3.48
C ASP A 53 -19.72 -5.90 -3.03
N ILE A 54 -19.25 -5.28 -1.93
CA ILE A 54 -17.96 -5.62 -1.30
C ILE A 54 -18.12 -6.91 -0.48
N ARG A 55 -17.27 -7.90 -0.76
CA ARG A 55 -17.23 -9.20 -0.06
C ARG A 55 -16.13 -9.21 0.97
N LYS A 56 -16.37 -9.82 2.14
CA LYS A 56 -15.30 -10.04 3.12
C LYS A 56 -14.33 -11.09 2.61
N SER A 57 -13.04 -10.76 2.62
CA SER A 57 -11.99 -11.69 2.21
C SER A 57 -11.59 -12.65 3.35
N PRO A 58 -11.35 -13.94 3.06
CA PRO A 58 -10.80 -14.87 4.06
C PRO A 58 -9.34 -14.55 4.43
N TYR A 59 -8.68 -13.64 3.69
CA TYR A 59 -7.31 -13.23 3.96
C TYR A 59 -7.20 -12.12 5.01
N SER A 60 -8.31 -11.54 5.44
CA SER A 60 -8.33 -10.48 6.46
C SER A 60 -7.74 -10.95 7.78
N THR A 61 -7.03 -10.07 8.48
CA THR A 61 -6.65 -10.33 9.87
C THR A 61 -7.89 -10.36 10.75
N ILE A 62 -7.98 -11.37 11.61
CA ILE A 62 -9.03 -11.47 12.65
C ILE A 62 -8.54 -10.77 13.93
N GLU A 63 -9.48 -10.11 14.64
CA GLU A 63 -9.28 -9.61 16.01
C GLU A 63 -8.29 -8.46 16.20
N GLU A 64 -8.10 -7.60 15.20
CA GLU A 64 -7.31 -6.36 15.34
C GLU A 64 -8.21 -5.13 15.39
N ASP A 65 -7.85 -4.16 16.24
CA ASP A 65 -8.49 -2.85 16.24
C ASP A 65 -8.10 -2.10 14.96
N LEU A 66 -9.11 -1.54 14.27
CA LEU A 66 -8.88 -0.76 13.06
C LEU A 66 -8.22 0.58 13.42
N THR A 67 -7.31 1.05 12.57
CA THR A 67 -6.81 2.41 12.66
C THR A 67 -7.92 3.38 12.25
N ASP A 68 -8.05 4.50 12.96
CA ASP A 68 -9.06 5.51 12.66
C ASP A 68 -8.95 6.03 11.23
N PHE A 69 -10.11 6.27 10.61
CA PHE A 69 -10.17 6.77 9.23
C PHE A 69 -9.43 8.10 9.04
N GLU A 70 -9.45 8.97 10.04
CA GLU A 70 -8.72 10.25 10.03
C GLU A 70 -7.21 10.02 9.93
N ASP A 71 -6.64 9.13 10.75
CA ASP A 71 -5.22 8.80 10.70
C ASP A 71 -4.83 8.20 9.35
N ILE A 72 -5.65 7.29 8.82
CA ILE A 72 -5.40 6.65 7.51
C ILE A 72 -5.38 7.69 6.37
N THR A 73 -6.17 8.76 6.47
CA THR A 73 -6.33 9.77 5.40
C THR A 73 -5.51 11.04 5.61
N THR A 74 -4.84 11.19 6.76
CA THR A 74 -4.06 12.40 7.09
C THR A 74 -2.60 12.14 7.42
N TYR A 75 -2.23 10.91 7.81
CA TYR A 75 -0.85 10.52 8.11
C TYR A 75 -0.27 9.65 6.98
N ASN A 76 0.20 10.28 5.90
CA ASN A 76 0.54 9.59 4.66
C ASN A 76 1.97 9.88 4.19
N ASN A 77 2.56 8.91 3.49
CA ASN A 77 3.76 9.13 2.69
C ASN A 77 3.35 9.08 1.22
N PHE A 78 3.26 10.26 0.58
CA PHE A 78 2.99 10.37 -0.85
C PHE A 78 3.77 11.57 -1.41
N TYR A 79 5.03 11.32 -1.77
CA TYR A 79 6.02 12.39 -1.99
C TYR A 79 5.74 13.25 -3.23
N GLU A 80 4.93 12.75 -4.17
CA GLU A 80 4.31 13.52 -5.26
C GLU A 80 3.56 14.76 -4.76
N PHE A 81 3.11 14.76 -3.50
CA PHE A 81 2.37 15.84 -2.85
C PHE A 81 3.12 16.50 -1.68
N GLY A 82 4.34 16.08 -1.35
CA GLY A 82 5.18 16.66 -0.30
C GLY A 82 5.76 15.62 0.66
N THR A 83 6.71 16.03 1.50
CA THR A 83 7.51 15.11 2.33
C THR A 83 7.04 15.02 3.78
N ALA A 84 6.27 16.00 4.27
CA ALA A 84 5.63 15.89 5.58
C ALA A 84 4.41 14.97 5.51
N LYS A 85 4.01 14.39 6.65
CA LYS A 85 2.95 13.37 6.72
C LYS A 85 1.59 13.91 6.31
N GLU A 86 1.37 15.20 6.56
CA GLU A 86 0.12 15.92 6.28
C GLU A 86 0.14 16.63 4.91
N ASP A 87 1.27 16.63 4.20
CA ASP A 87 1.36 17.27 2.89
C ASP A 87 0.42 16.61 1.85
N PRO A 88 0.28 15.26 1.80
CA PRO A 88 -0.63 14.61 0.86
C PRO A 88 -2.07 15.08 0.99
N VAL A 89 -2.62 15.14 2.20
CA VAL A 89 -4.01 15.59 2.41
C VAL A 89 -4.19 17.07 2.07
N LYS A 90 -3.17 17.91 2.31
CA LYS A 90 -3.22 19.35 1.98
C LYS A 90 -3.13 19.63 0.49
N ASN A 91 -2.34 18.84 -0.25
CA ASN A 91 -1.93 19.18 -1.61
C ASN A 91 -2.62 18.33 -2.70
N SER A 92 -3.19 17.17 -2.36
CA SER A 92 -3.81 16.26 -3.35
C SER A 92 -5.20 16.68 -3.83
N GLY A 93 -5.85 17.68 -3.21
CA GLY A 93 -7.22 18.08 -3.55
C GLY A 93 -7.41 18.60 -4.99
N ARG A 94 -6.34 18.96 -5.70
CA ARG A 94 -6.37 19.38 -7.11
C ARG A 94 -6.05 18.27 -8.09
N PHE A 95 -5.68 17.08 -7.61
CA PHE A 95 -5.39 15.93 -8.46
C PHE A 95 -6.67 15.45 -9.12
N ASN A 96 -6.64 15.22 -10.43
CA ASN A 96 -7.76 14.66 -11.16
C ASN A 96 -7.54 13.17 -11.46
N PRO A 97 -8.11 12.27 -10.65
CA PRO A 97 -7.97 10.82 -10.84
C PRO A 97 -8.91 10.27 -11.92
N LYS A 98 -9.80 11.07 -12.53
CA LYS A 98 -10.79 10.57 -13.49
C LYS A 98 -10.86 11.40 -14.78
N PRO A 99 -10.95 10.76 -15.95
CA PRO A 99 -10.87 9.30 -16.19
C PRO A 99 -9.47 8.73 -15.90
N TRP A 100 -9.38 7.41 -15.71
CA TRP A 100 -8.10 6.73 -15.49
C TRP A 100 -7.91 5.53 -16.40
N SER A 101 -6.73 5.43 -17.00
CA SER A 101 -6.31 4.28 -17.80
C SER A 101 -4.97 3.74 -17.29
N ILE A 102 -4.76 2.45 -17.51
CA ILE A 102 -3.54 1.74 -17.19
C ILE A 102 -3.01 1.10 -18.47
N THR A 103 -1.73 1.34 -18.76
CA THR A 103 -1.03 0.65 -19.84
C THR A 103 -0.36 -0.61 -19.30
N VAL A 104 -0.63 -1.74 -19.93
CA VAL A 104 0.07 -3.01 -19.66
C VAL A 104 0.88 -3.39 -20.90
N ASP A 105 2.16 -3.65 -20.71
CA ASP A 105 3.12 -3.95 -21.77
C ASP A 105 4.21 -4.92 -21.26
N GLY A 106 5.15 -5.30 -22.13
CA GLY A 106 6.29 -6.16 -21.82
C GLY A 106 6.01 -7.62 -22.14
N GLU A 107 6.43 -8.52 -21.23
CA GLU A 107 6.36 -9.97 -21.42
C GLU A 107 4.93 -10.52 -21.17
N CYS A 108 3.99 -10.18 -22.04
CA CYS A 108 2.61 -10.65 -22.00
C CYS A 108 2.00 -10.79 -23.41
N ASN A 109 0.99 -11.66 -23.57
CA ASN A 109 0.39 -11.91 -24.90
C ASN A 109 -0.74 -10.94 -25.26
N LYS A 110 -1.26 -10.18 -24.29
CA LYS A 110 -2.36 -9.22 -24.49
C LYS A 110 -2.01 -7.82 -23.96
N PRO A 111 -0.96 -7.16 -24.49
CA PRO A 111 -0.63 -5.79 -24.09
C PRO A 111 -1.72 -4.81 -24.55
N GLY A 112 -1.80 -3.66 -23.90
CA GLY A 112 -2.72 -2.60 -24.28
C GLY A 112 -3.00 -1.60 -23.17
N GLU A 113 -3.75 -0.57 -23.54
CA GLU A 113 -4.32 0.40 -22.59
C GLU A 113 -5.73 -0.04 -22.22
N ILE A 114 -6.05 0.01 -20.92
CA ILE A 114 -7.34 -0.39 -20.39
C ILE A 114 -7.84 0.65 -19.37
N GLY A 115 -9.13 0.97 -19.41
CA GLY A 115 -9.76 1.83 -18.41
C GLY A 115 -9.80 1.15 -17.04
N LEU A 116 -9.71 1.92 -15.96
CA LEU A 116 -9.81 1.39 -14.61
C LEU A 116 -11.13 0.63 -14.40
N GLU A 117 -12.24 1.15 -14.93
CA GLU A 117 -13.56 0.53 -14.82
C GLU A 117 -13.62 -0.85 -15.50
N ASP A 118 -12.92 -1.04 -16.62
CA ASP A 118 -12.83 -2.32 -17.32
C ASP A 118 -11.89 -3.31 -16.62
N ILE A 119 -10.93 -2.81 -15.83
CA ILE A 119 -10.16 -3.65 -14.91
C ILE A 119 -11.06 -4.16 -13.79
N LEU A 120 -11.90 -3.31 -13.20
CA LEU A 120 -12.67 -3.65 -12.01
C LEU A 120 -13.93 -4.48 -12.31
N LYS A 121 -14.67 -4.15 -13.38
CA LYS A 121 -15.98 -4.74 -13.71
C LYS A 121 -16.08 -6.28 -13.64
N PRO A 122 -15.06 -7.07 -14.05
CA PRO A 122 -15.16 -8.53 -14.02
C PRO A 122 -14.97 -9.16 -12.64
N HIS A 123 -14.52 -8.39 -11.64
CA HIS A 123 -14.12 -8.91 -10.34
C HIS A 123 -15.03 -8.37 -9.23
N PRO A 124 -15.54 -9.23 -8.33
CA PRO A 124 -16.18 -8.74 -7.11
C PRO A 124 -15.13 -8.02 -6.26
N LEU A 125 -15.48 -6.86 -5.70
CA LEU A 125 -14.60 -6.17 -4.77
C LEU A 125 -14.52 -6.94 -3.45
N GLU A 126 -13.32 -7.01 -2.89
CA GLU A 126 -13.05 -7.63 -1.60
C GLU A 126 -12.61 -6.59 -0.58
N GLU A 127 -13.18 -6.64 0.63
CA GLU A 127 -12.63 -6.00 1.82
C GLU A 127 -11.55 -6.91 2.41
N ARG A 128 -10.36 -6.33 2.61
CA ARG A 128 -9.19 -6.99 3.19
C ARG A 128 -8.62 -6.15 4.32
N ILE A 129 -8.82 -6.61 5.55
CA ILE A 129 -8.22 -5.97 6.73
C ILE A 129 -6.76 -6.41 6.80
N TYR A 130 -5.85 -5.51 6.44
CA TYR A 130 -4.41 -5.77 6.44
C TYR A 130 -3.63 -4.81 7.33
N ARG A 131 -2.51 -5.30 7.85
CA ARG A 131 -1.53 -4.48 8.55
C ARG A 131 -0.58 -3.87 7.52
N LEU A 132 -0.56 -2.55 7.45
CA LEU A 132 0.45 -1.81 6.72
C LEU A 132 1.61 -1.49 7.67
N ARG A 133 2.84 -1.76 7.24
CA ARG A 133 4.06 -1.48 8.01
C ARG A 133 4.99 -0.62 7.17
N CYS A 134 5.16 0.64 7.55
CA CYS A 134 6.10 1.54 6.88
C CYS A 134 7.54 1.21 7.27
N VAL A 135 8.54 1.53 6.45
CA VAL A 135 9.95 1.38 6.86
C VAL A 135 10.31 2.28 8.06
N GLU A 136 9.61 3.41 8.23
CA GLU A 136 9.84 4.44 9.25
C GLU A 136 9.32 4.08 10.67
N ALA A 137 9.26 2.79 11.00
CA ALA A 137 8.86 2.31 12.34
C ALA A 137 7.39 2.52 12.78
N TRP A 138 6.47 2.95 11.91
CA TRP A 138 5.03 2.99 12.20
C TRP A 138 4.21 1.94 11.41
N SER A 139 2.96 1.71 11.83
CA SER A 139 2.04 0.75 11.20
C SER A 139 0.57 1.17 11.38
N MET A 140 -0.30 0.65 10.53
CA MET A 140 -1.76 0.81 10.59
C MET A 140 -2.46 -0.51 10.30
N VAL A 141 -3.70 -0.65 10.76
CA VAL A 141 -4.62 -1.73 10.40
C VAL A 141 -5.72 -1.13 9.54
N ILE A 142 -5.71 -1.44 8.24
CA ILE A 142 -6.50 -0.74 7.23
C ILE A 142 -7.47 -1.73 6.57
N PRO A 143 -8.78 -1.42 6.54
CA PRO A 143 -9.76 -2.18 5.75
C PRO A 143 -9.67 -1.74 4.28
N TRP A 144 -8.76 -2.35 3.52
CA TRP A 144 -8.62 -2.08 2.09
C TRP A 144 -9.78 -2.67 1.30
N VAL A 145 -10.17 -2.00 0.22
CA VAL A 145 -11.11 -2.54 -0.78
C VAL A 145 -10.39 -2.66 -2.11
N GLY A 146 -10.42 -3.85 -2.71
CA GLY A 146 -9.69 -4.12 -3.94
C GLY A 146 -9.98 -5.48 -4.55
N ILE A 147 -9.14 -5.86 -5.51
CA ILE A 147 -9.21 -7.15 -6.20
C ILE A 147 -7.83 -7.83 -6.18
N PRO A 148 -7.74 -9.18 -6.20
CA PRO A 148 -6.45 -9.86 -6.25
C PRO A 148 -5.64 -9.43 -7.47
N LEU A 149 -4.40 -8.97 -7.26
CA LEU A 149 -3.55 -8.52 -8.37
C LEU A 149 -3.28 -9.64 -9.38
N GLY A 150 -3.07 -10.87 -8.89
CA GLY A 150 -2.85 -12.02 -9.75
C GLY A 150 -4.00 -12.29 -10.72
N ASP A 151 -5.25 -11.99 -10.33
CA ASP A 151 -6.40 -12.17 -11.21
C ASP A 151 -6.48 -11.09 -12.29
N VAL A 152 -6.03 -9.87 -11.98
CA VAL A 152 -5.85 -8.82 -12.98
C VAL A 152 -4.77 -9.22 -13.98
N LEU A 153 -3.60 -9.64 -13.50
CA LEU A 153 -2.44 -9.98 -14.35
C LEU A 153 -2.74 -11.14 -15.31
N LYS A 154 -3.46 -12.19 -14.87
CA LYS A 154 -3.83 -13.33 -15.73
C LYS A 154 -4.56 -12.91 -17.01
N ARG A 155 -5.33 -11.81 -16.99
CA ARG A 155 -6.07 -11.31 -18.16
C ARG A 155 -5.15 -10.85 -19.29
N PHE A 156 -3.94 -10.43 -18.95
CA PHE A 156 -2.93 -9.97 -19.90
C PHE A 156 -2.04 -11.11 -20.40
N GLU A 157 -2.21 -12.33 -19.86
CA GLU A 157 -1.49 -13.54 -20.25
C GLU A 157 0.04 -13.36 -20.21
N PRO A 158 0.65 -13.18 -19.01
CA PRO A 158 2.11 -13.09 -18.88
C PRO A 158 2.81 -14.31 -19.49
N THR A 159 3.89 -14.10 -20.22
CA THR A 159 4.65 -15.20 -20.87
C THR A 159 5.46 -15.97 -19.84
N SER A 160 5.98 -17.14 -20.20
CA SER A 160 6.92 -17.91 -19.36
C SER A 160 8.25 -17.19 -19.10
N ASN A 161 8.57 -16.17 -19.91
CA ASN A 161 9.75 -15.33 -19.74
C ASN A 161 9.54 -14.22 -18.71
N ALA A 162 8.30 -13.84 -18.39
CA ALA A 162 8.01 -12.82 -17.38
C ALA A 162 8.51 -13.27 -15.99
N LYS A 163 9.47 -12.54 -15.41
CA LYS A 163 10.03 -12.81 -14.07
C LYS A 163 9.62 -11.79 -13.02
N TYR A 164 9.25 -10.60 -13.45
CA TYR A 164 8.89 -9.48 -12.59
C TYR A 164 7.72 -8.72 -13.17
N VAL A 165 6.98 -8.04 -12.31
CA VAL A 165 5.97 -7.04 -12.68
C VAL A 165 6.51 -5.69 -12.23
N ALA A 166 6.59 -4.73 -13.15
CA ALA A 166 6.99 -3.37 -12.84
C ALA A 166 5.76 -2.46 -12.82
N PHE A 167 5.68 -1.61 -11.80
CA PHE A 167 4.64 -0.61 -11.62
C PHE A 167 5.26 0.77 -11.77
N THR A 168 4.54 1.68 -12.43
CA THR A 168 4.96 3.07 -12.59
C THR A 168 3.79 3.97 -12.24
N THR A 169 4.00 4.90 -11.30
CA THR A 169 3.01 5.93 -10.95
C THR A 169 2.91 6.95 -12.09
N VAL A 170 1.80 7.67 -12.15
CA VAL A 170 1.60 8.77 -13.09
C VAL A 170 2.66 9.87 -12.92
N PHE A 171 3.02 10.53 -14.02
CA PHE A 171 3.87 11.73 -14.00
C PHE A 171 3.07 12.95 -14.47
N ARG A 172 2.65 13.81 -13.53
CA ARG A 172 1.90 15.04 -13.77
C ARG A 172 2.38 16.16 -12.83
N PRO A 173 3.57 16.76 -13.08
CA PRO A 173 4.14 17.77 -12.17
C PRO A 173 3.29 19.02 -11.94
N ASP A 174 2.28 19.27 -12.79
CA ASP A 174 1.33 20.37 -12.64
C ASP A 174 0.21 20.09 -11.64
N GLU A 175 -0.09 18.81 -11.39
CA GLU A 175 -1.06 18.35 -10.37
C GLU A 175 -0.35 17.80 -9.13
N MET A 176 0.90 17.33 -9.28
CA MET A 176 1.72 16.67 -8.27
C MET A 176 3.01 17.49 -8.00
N PRO A 177 2.95 18.52 -7.16
CA PRO A 177 4.04 19.51 -7.01
C PRO A 177 5.36 18.88 -6.54
N GLY A 178 5.31 17.79 -5.77
CA GLY A 178 6.49 17.08 -5.30
C GLY A 178 7.35 16.48 -6.43
N GLN A 179 6.75 16.22 -7.60
CA GLN A 179 7.46 15.72 -8.79
C GLN A 179 8.42 16.75 -9.40
N ARG A 180 8.32 18.03 -9.01
CA ARG A 180 9.27 19.09 -9.41
C ARG A 180 10.53 19.11 -8.55
N SER A 181 10.49 18.44 -7.40
CA SER A 181 11.64 18.33 -6.49
C SER A 181 12.53 17.14 -6.87
N ARG A 182 13.79 17.16 -6.42
CA ARG A 182 14.76 16.08 -6.66
C ARG A 182 14.88 15.10 -5.49
N VAL A 183 13.84 14.98 -4.66
CA VAL A 183 13.84 14.06 -3.50
C VAL A 183 13.86 12.60 -3.94
N LEU A 184 13.27 12.29 -5.10
CA LEU A 184 13.25 10.98 -5.75
C LEU A 184 13.47 11.12 -7.25
N SER A 185 13.76 10.00 -7.92
CA SER A 185 13.70 9.92 -9.38
C SER A 185 12.26 9.67 -9.80
N TRP A 186 11.67 10.60 -10.55
CA TRP A 186 10.27 10.55 -10.96
C TRP A 186 10.09 9.98 -12.38
N PRO A 187 8.95 9.34 -12.69
CA PRO A 187 7.88 8.93 -11.76
C PRO A 187 8.35 7.85 -10.79
N TYR A 188 7.64 7.70 -9.67
CA TYR A 188 7.88 6.59 -8.75
C TYR A 188 7.66 5.26 -9.45
N ARG A 189 8.54 4.29 -9.20
CA ARG A 189 8.50 2.95 -9.78
C ARG A 189 8.72 1.92 -8.70
N GLU A 190 8.07 0.78 -8.86
CA GLU A 190 8.31 -0.41 -8.04
C GLU A 190 8.26 -1.68 -8.88
N GLY A 191 8.64 -2.82 -8.33
CA GLY A 191 8.40 -4.12 -8.92
C GLY A 191 8.35 -5.25 -7.90
N LEU A 192 7.60 -6.28 -8.27
CA LEU A 192 7.50 -7.54 -7.54
C LEU A 192 8.04 -8.67 -8.39
N ARG A 193 8.57 -9.73 -7.76
CA ARG A 193 8.76 -10.99 -8.48
C ARG A 193 7.38 -11.51 -8.93
N ILE A 194 7.33 -12.19 -10.06
CA ILE A 194 6.03 -12.59 -10.66
C ILE A 194 5.20 -13.48 -9.73
N ASP A 195 5.83 -14.32 -8.91
CA ASP A 195 5.16 -15.15 -7.89
C ASP A 195 4.57 -14.34 -6.72
N GLU A 196 5.22 -13.25 -6.32
CA GLU A 196 4.74 -12.30 -5.31
C GLU A 196 3.57 -11.46 -5.85
N ALA A 197 3.66 -11.04 -7.11
CA ALA A 197 2.58 -10.32 -7.78
C ALA A 197 1.34 -11.21 -8.00
N MET A 198 1.56 -12.51 -8.23
CA MET A 198 0.51 -13.53 -8.39
C MET A 198 0.03 -14.13 -7.06
N ASN A 199 0.65 -13.74 -5.93
CA ASN A 199 0.28 -14.23 -4.61
C ASN A 199 -1.15 -13.77 -4.26
N PRO A 200 -2.00 -14.64 -3.69
CA PRO A 200 -3.37 -14.28 -3.36
C PRO A 200 -3.49 -13.14 -2.34
N LEU A 201 -2.45 -12.79 -1.57
CA LEU A 201 -2.44 -11.68 -0.63
C LEU A 201 -2.22 -10.31 -1.30
N THR A 202 -1.59 -10.25 -2.47
CA THR A 202 -1.34 -8.98 -3.16
C THR A 202 -2.61 -8.50 -3.84
N ILE A 203 -3.03 -7.27 -3.55
CA ILE A 203 -4.24 -6.66 -4.11
C ILE A 203 -3.95 -5.42 -4.94
N LEU A 204 -4.76 -5.20 -5.97
CA LEU A 204 -4.97 -3.89 -6.55
C LEU A 204 -6.05 -3.17 -5.71
N ALA A 205 -5.61 -2.33 -4.79
CA ALA A 205 -6.50 -1.55 -3.93
C ALA A 205 -7.11 -0.37 -4.70
N VAL A 206 -8.42 -0.17 -4.56
CA VAL A 206 -9.19 0.92 -5.18
C VAL A 206 -10.03 1.71 -4.18
N GLY A 207 -10.01 1.30 -2.92
CA GLY A 207 -10.68 1.98 -1.83
C GLY A 207 -10.13 1.54 -0.48
N ILE A 208 -10.63 2.23 0.54
CA ILE A 208 -10.48 1.95 1.96
C ILE A 208 -11.82 2.33 2.60
N TYR A 209 -12.21 1.64 3.68
CA TYR A 209 -13.47 1.85 4.39
C TYR A 209 -14.73 1.74 3.51
#